data_AF-I4FSE2-F1
#
_entry.id   AF-I4FSE2-F1
#
_cell.length_a   1.000
_cell.length_b   1.000
_cell.length_c   1.000
_cell.angle_alpha   90.00
_cell.angle_beta   90.00
_cell.angle_gamma   90.00
#
_symmetry.space_group_name_H-M   'P 1'
#
loop_
_entity.id
_entity.type
_entity.pdbx_description
1 polymer ?
#
loop_
_entity_poly.entity_id
_entity_poly.type
_entity_poly.pdbx_seq_one_letter_code
_entity_poly.pdbx_strand_id
1 'polypeptide(L)'
;MHRLTRLERAEAFSYKQEDWLREMPEETAATVRAIASQFAKSGTEGLENKLIFQVPEVTKAGGLAALKLVGKPSEIIQETKIRLLAA
;
A
#
# COMPACT_ATOMS: atom_id res chain seq x y z
N MET A 1 19.47 8.70 15.23
CA MET A 1 18.45 8.52 14.17
C MET A 1 18.19 7.03 14.03
N HIS A 2 17.07 6.52 14.54
CA HIS A 2 16.71 5.11 14.37
C HIS A 2 16.11 4.92 12.98
N ARG A 3 16.74 4.09 12.14
CA ARG A 3 16.21 3.76 10.81
C ARG A 3 15.20 2.63 10.98
N LEU A 4 13.92 2.92 10.71
CA LEU A 4 12.86 1.92 10.75
C LEU A 4 13.15 0.77 9.76
N THR A 5 12.90 -0.45 10.22
CA THR A 5 12.87 -1.67 9.42
C THR A 5 11.70 -1.66 8.43
N ARG A 6 11.67 -2.63 7.52
CA ARG A 6 10.57 -2.78 6.56
C ARG A 6 9.23 -3.05 7.23
N LEU A 7 9.23 -3.87 8.28
CA LEU A 7 8.04 -4.20 9.06
C LEU A 7 7.53 -2.94 9.77
N GLU A 8 8.39 -2.24 10.50
CA GLU A 8 8.01 -1.02 11.22
C GLU A 8 7.49 0.08 10.29
N ARG A 9 8.04 0.21 9.08
CA ARG A 9 7.52 1.14 8.06
C ARG A 9 6.13 0.75 7.57
N ALA A 10 5.90 -0.53 7.30
CA ALA A 10 4.59 -1.02 6.87
C ALA A 10 3.53 -0.86 7.97
N GLU A 11 3.90 -1.08 9.23
CA GLU A 11 3.03 -0.86 10.39
C GLU A 11 2.76 0.64 10.60
N ALA A 12 3.80 1.47 10.57
CA ALA A 12 3.70 2.92 10.74
C ALA A 12 2.92 3.59 9.61
N PHE A 13 2.92 3.03 8.40
CA PHE A 13 2.26 3.58 7.22
C PHE A 13 0.77 3.86 7.47
N SER A 14 0.05 2.89 8.05
CA SER A 14 -1.41 3.04 8.26
C SER A 14 -1.75 4.20 9.19
N TYR A 15 -0.88 4.47 10.17
CA TYR A 15 -1.03 5.57 11.12
C TYR A 15 -0.55 6.91 10.53
N LYS A 16 0.66 6.94 9.96
CA LYS A 16 1.27 8.17 9.44
C LYS A 16 0.60 8.71 8.18
N GLN A 17 -0.08 7.86 7.43
CA GLN A 17 -0.75 8.22 6.18
C GLN A 17 -2.27 8.16 6.33
N GLU A 18 -2.77 8.21 7.57
CA GLU A 18 -4.20 8.06 7.86
C GLU A 18 -5.05 9.10 7.13
N ASP A 19 -4.64 10.37 7.08
CA ASP A 19 -5.37 11.43 6.39
C ASP A 19 -5.53 11.13 4.89
N TRP A 20 -4.44 10.71 4.23
CA TRP A 20 -4.47 10.32 2.83
C TRP A 20 -5.33 9.08 2.57
N LEU A 21 -5.31 8.11 3.50
CA LEU A 21 -6.15 6.91 3.41
C LEU A 21 -7.64 7.23 3.63
N ARG A 22 -7.97 8.24 4.45
CA ARG A 22 -9.35 8.67 4.73
C ARG A 22 -10.00 9.43 3.58
N GLU A 23 -9.20 10.00 2.68
CA GLU A 23 -9.70 10.64 1.45
C GLU A 23 -10.19 9.61 0.41
N MET A 24 -9.88 8.33 0.60
CA MET A 24 -10.26 7.25 -0.31
C MET A 24 -11.53 6.52 0.14
N PRO A 25 -12.27 5.87 -0.78
CA PRO A 25 -13.26 4.86 -0.42
C PRO A 25 -12.64 3.77 0.47
N GLU A 26 -13.44 3.20 1.37
CA GLU A 26 -12.98 2.24 2.37
C GLU A 26 -12.23 1.04 1.75
N GLU A 27 -12.78 0.46 0.68
CA GLU A 27 -12.16 -0.66 -0.04
C GLU A 27 -10.82 -0.28 -0.70
N THR A 28 -10.72 0.94 -1.22
CA THR A 28 -9.48 1.46 -1.79
C THR A 28 -8.43 1.61 -0.70
N ALA A 29 -8.78 2.23 0.44
CA ALA A 29 -7.87 2.38 1.57
C ALA A 29 -7.43 1.03 2.14
N ALA A 30 -8.34 0.06 2.25
CA ALA A 30 -8.04 -1.31 2.65
C ALA A 30 -7.05 -1.97 1.66
N THR A 31 -7.27 -1.83 0.36
CA THR A 31 -6.37 -2.35 -0.68
C THR A 31 -4.98 -1.72 -0.58
N VAL A 32 -4.89 -0.40 -0.38
CA VAL A 32 -3.61 0.30 -0.20
C VAL A 32 -2.87 -0.20 1.04
N ARG A 33 -3.56 -0.42 2.17
CA ARG A 33 -2.95 -1.03 3.37
C ARG A 33 -2.46 -2.45 3.11
N ALA A 34 -3.23 -3.27 2.38
CA ALA A 34 -2.83 -4.64 2.02
C ALA A 34 -1.61 -4.67 1.08
N ILE A 35 -1.49 -3.70 0.16
CA ILE A 35 -0.31 -3.50 -0.67
C ILE A 35 0.88 -3.07 0.19
N ALA A 36 0.67 -2.10 1.08
CA ALA A 36 1.72 -1.61 1.97
C ALA A 36 2.27 -2.72 2.89
N SER A 37 1.43 -3.65 3.34
CA SER A 37 1.90 -4.80 4.13
C SER A 37 2.78 -5.78 3.34
N GLN A 38 2.67 -5.84 2.00
CA GLN A 38 3.59 -6.65 1.18
C GLN A 38 5.02 -6.09 1.19
N PHE A 39 5.20 -4.79 1.45
CA PHE A 39 6.52 -4.18 1.61
C PHE A 39 7.33 -4.82 2.74
N ALA A 40 6.67 -5.23 3.84
CA ALA A 40 7.34 -5.91 4.95
C ALA A 40 7.98 -7.24 4.51
N LYS A 41 7.37 -7.93 3.52
CA LYS A 41 7.81 -9.24 3.02
C LYS A 41 8.97 -9.11 2.02
N SER A 42 8.84 -8.22 1.04
CA SER A 42 9.73 -8.19 -0.13
C SER A 42 10.26 -6.79 -0.50
N GLY A 43 10.04 -5.77 0.34
CA GLY A 43 10.49 -4.41 0.06
C GLY A 43 9.80 -3.81 -1.17
N THR A 44 10.50 -2.93 -1.89
CA THR A 44 9.95 -2.26 -3.08
C THR A 44 9.73 -3.22 -4.26
N GLU A 45 10.51 -4.29 -4.37
CA GLU A 45 10.37 -5.29 -5.43
C GLU A 45 8.98 -5.95 -5.40
N GLY A 46 8.44 -6.20 -4.20
CA GLY A 46 7.10 -6.72 -4.02
C GLY A 46 6.01 -5.80 -4.57
N LEU A 47 6.20 -4.48 -4.43
CA LEU A 47 5.26 -3.46 -4.88
C LEU A 47 5.28 -3.27 -6.41
N GLU A 48 6.44 -3.49 -7.03
CA GLU A 48 6.62 -3.33 -8.48
C GLU A 48 6.26 -4.60 -9.26
N ASN A 49 6.06 -5.72 -8.56
CA ASN A 49 5.60 -6.95 -9.16
C ASN A 49 4.13 -6.84 -9.59
N LYS A 50 3.84 -7.06 -10.88
CA LYS A 50 2.47 -7.06 -11.43
C LYS A 50 1.55 -8.08 -10.75
N LEU A 51 2.11 -9.13 -10.15
CA LEU A 51 1.38 -10.15 -9.40
C LEU A 51 0.89 -9.65 -8.03
N ILE A 52 1.25 -8.44 -7.60
CA ILE A 52 0.77 -7.87 -6.33
C ILE A 52 -0.76 -7.83 -6.26
N PHE A 53 -1.44 -7.64 -7.40
CA PHE A 53 -2.90 -7.66 -7.48
C PHE A 53 -3.52 -9.06 -7.40
N GLN A 54 -2.71 -10.11 -7.46
CA GLN A 54 -3.14 -11.50 -7.31
C GLN A 54 -2.85 -12.04 -5.90
N VAL A 55 -2.12 -11.28 -5.07
CA VAL A 55 -1.86 -11.63 -3.68
C VAL A 55 -3.21 -11.75 -2.95
N PRO A 56 -3.51 -12.88 -2.28
CA PRO A 56 -4.82 -13.11 -1.67
C PRO A 56 -5.26 -11.99 -0.73
N GLU A 57 -4.34 -11.43 0.06
CA GLU A 57 -4.60 -10.33 0.98
C GLU A 57 -4.99 -9.03 0.24
N VAL A 58 -4.37 -8.76 -0.91
CA VAL A 58 -4.67 -7.58 -1.74
C VAL A 58 -6.00 -7.76 -2.46
N THR A 59 -6.25 -8.94 -3.03
CA THR A 59 -7.51 -9.28 -3.71
C THR A 59 -8.70 -9.20 -2.76
N LYS A 60 -8.58 -9.77 -1.55
CA LYS A 60 -9.63 -9.74 -0.53
C LYS A 60 -9.94 -8.33 -0.03
N ALA A 61 -8.97 -7.42 -0.07
CA ALA A 61 -9.15 -6.04 0.35
C ALA A 61 -9.83 -5.15 -0.71
N GLY A 62 -10.06 -5.66 -1.93
CA GLY A 62 -10.70 -4.95 -3.04
C GLY A 62 -9.88 -4.97 -4.34
N GLY A 63 -8.56 -5.16 -4.21
CA GLY A 63 -7.64 -5.39 -5.32
C GLY A 63 -7.64 -4.30 -6.39
N LEU A 64 -7.35 -4.70 -7.63
CA LEU A 64 -7.21 -3.76 -8.75
C LEU A 64 -8.49 -2.94 -9.01
N ALA A 65 -9.67 -3.51 -8.73
CA ALA A 65 -10.95 -2.84 -8.94
C ALA A 65 -11.11 -1.64 -7.98
N ALA A 66 -10.77 -1.82 -6.71
CA ALA A 66 -10.86 -0.76 -5.71
C ALA A 66 -9.89 0.41 -6.01
N LEU A 67 -8.70 0.12 -6.53
CA LEU A 67 -7.75 1.18 -6.92
C LEU A 67 -8.26 2.03 -8.09
N LYS A 68 -8.97 1.42 -9.04
CA LYS A 68 -9.54 2.13 -10.20
C LYS A 68 -10.62 3.15 -9.82
N LEU A 69 -11.19 3.07 -8.62
CA LEU A 69 -12.18 4.02 -8.13
C LEU A 69 -11.60 5.43 -7.91
N VAL A 70 -10.31 5.52 -7.60
CA VAL A 70 -9.67 6.81 -7.25
C VAL A 70 -8.60 7.24 -8.25
N GLY A 71 -8.27 6.43 -9.25
CA GLY A 71 -7.31 6.80 -10.28
C GLY A 71 -6.63 5.62 -10.97
N LYS A 72 -5.43 5.84 -11.53
CA LYS A 72 -4.66 4.77 -12.16
C LYS A 72 -3.96 3.93 -11.08
N PRO A 73 -4.15 2.60 -11.05
CA PRO A 73 -3.52 1.73 -10.05
C PRO A 73 -2.00 1.87 -9.93
N SER A 74 -1.30 2.12 -11.05
CA SER A 74 0.16 2.34 -11.07
C SER A 74 0.57 3.62 -10.35
N GLU A 75 -0.22 4.70 -10.45
CA GLU A 75 0.04 5.97 -9.77
C GLU A 75 -0.16 5.81 -8.26
N ILE A 76 -1.20 5.07 -7.85
CA ILE A 76 -1.48 4.79 -6.44
C ILE A 76 -0.39 3.90 -5.81
N ILE A 77 0.11 2.89 -6.53
CA ILE A 77 1.25 2.08 -6.08
C ILE A 77 2.50 2.94 -5.92
N GLN A 78 2.77 3.83 -6.88
CA GLN A 78 3.92 4.72 -6.81
C GLN A 78 3.83 5.65 -5.59
N GLU A 79 2.66 6.23 -5.33
CA GLU A 79 2.42 7.08 -4.16
C GLU A 79 2.54 6.29 -2.84
N THR A 80 2.01 5.07 -2.81
CA THR A 80 2.16 4.15 -1.67
C THR A 80 3.63 3.88 -1.35
N LYS A 81 4.45 3.65 -2.38
CA LYS A 81 5.91 3.45 -2.23
C LYS A 81 6.59 4.70 -1.67
N ILE A 82 6.30 5.88 -2.21
CA ILE A 82 6.87 7.15 -1.72
C ILE A 82 6.55 7.33 -0.24
N ARG A 83 5.29 7.11 0.15
CA ARG A 83 4.82 7.27 1.53
C ARG A 83 5.40 6.23 2.48
N LEU A 84 5.59 4.98 2.06
CA LEU A 84 6.30 3.95 2.84
C LEU A 84 7.77 4.32 3.11
N LEU A 85 8.42 4.96 2.14
CA LEU A 85 9.81 5.42 2.26
C LEU A 85 9.93 6.71 3.10
N ALA A 86 8.87 7.50 3.21
CA ALA A 86 8.77 8.66 4.09
C ALA A 86 8.30 8.34 5.52
N ALA A 87 7.63 7.19 5.71
CA ALA A 87 7.17 6.70 7.00
C ALA A 87 8.31 6.32 7.96
#